data_AF-A0A151N084-F1
#
_entry.id   AF-A0A151N084-F1
#
_cell.length_a   1.000
_cell.length_b   1.000
_cell.length_c   1.000
_cell.angle_alpha   90.00
_cell.angle_beta   90.00
_cell.angle_gamma   90.00
#
_symmetry.space_group_name_H-M   'P 1'
#
loop_
_entity.id
_entity.type
_entity.pdbx_description
1 polymer ?
#
loop_
_entity_poly.entity_id
_entity_poly.type
_entity_poly.pdbx_seq_one_letter_code
_entity_poly.pdbx_strand_id
1 'polypeptide(L)'
;MDPANETEPPPPPFALDKFHISQEYGFLLPDPQTELPAPYGPWMDLARSLPHLIATRQLRAHVHQAPQLSTAQLHGHRDLRLARLVLSFITAGYVWQDGEEGPAKVLPQNLAVPYWEVSQRLGLPPILLHADLVLANWRRRDRAGPLELGNLDPIVWLPGGESLRGFVLVTMLVEKAAVPGLQAIAEAAPAIWQPDRETLLRALAQLATALGAMTEALRLMHDHVDPDTFYTTIRLFLSG
;
A
#
# COMPACT_ATOMS: atom_id res chain seq x y z
N MET A 1 7.16 -23.75 -54.99
CA MET A 1 6.76 -22.45 -54.43
C MET A 1 5.85 -22.77 -53.27
N ASP A 2 6.40 -22.84 -52.06
CA ASP A 2 5.61 -23.00 -50.85
C ASP A 2 4.92 -21.67 -50.52
N PRO A 3 3.61 -21.66 -50.22
CA PRO A 3 2.90 -20.45 -49.91
C PRO A 3 3.31 -19.99 -48.51
N ALA A 4 3.84 -18.77 -48.46
CA ALA A 4 3.82 -17.84 -47.36
C ALA A 4 3.85 -18.45 -45.94
N ASN A 5 5.05 -18.46 -45.39
CA ASN A 5 5.30 -18.31 -43.97
C ASN A 5 4.68 -16.97 -43.52
N GLU A 6 3.37 -16.94 -43.25
CA GLU A 6 2.71 -15.84 -42.55
C GLU A 6 3.24 -15.86 -41.11
N THR A 7 4.38 -15.20 -40.91
CA THR A 7 4.88 -14.84 -39.59
C THR A 7 3.80 -14.01 -38.90
N GLU A 8 3.06 -14.64 -37.98
CA GLU A 8 2.22 -13.92 -37.03
C GLU A 8 3.05 -12.78 -36.43
N PRO A 9 2.50 -11.55 -36.38
CA PRO A 9 3.21 -10.45 -35.77
C PRO A 9 3.55 -10.83 -34.32
N PRO A 10 4.76 -10.49 -33.84
CA PRO A 10 5.15 -10.84 -32.48
C PRO A 10 4.11 -10.32 -31.49
N PRO A 11 3.78 -11.11 -30.44
CA PRO A 11 2.85 -10.65 -29.43
C PRO A 11 3.35 -9.30 -28.90
N PRO A 12 2.45 -8.33 -28.70
CA PRO A 12 2.85 -7.01 -28.24
C PRO A 12 3.63 -7.15 -26.93
N PRO A 13 4.66 -6.32 -26.71
CA PRO A 13 5.46 -6.38 -25.50
C PRO A 13 4.53 -6.32 -24.27
N PHE A 14 4.81 -7.18 -23.28
CA PHE A 14 4.02 -7.24 -22.06
C PHE A 14 4.19 -5.93 -21.28
N ALA A 15 3.22 -5.02 -21.47
CA ALA A 15 3.30 -3.67 -20.97
C ALA A 15 2.76 -3.63 -19.52
N LEU A 16 3.67 -3.52 -18.55
CA LEU A 16 3.39 -3.50 -17.11
C LEU A 16 2.45 -2.35 -16.69
N ASP A 17 2.50 -1.24 -17.41
CA ASP A 17 1.67 -0.05 -17.18
C ASP A 17 0.17 -0.31 -17.32
N LYS A 18 -0.24 -1.22 -18.22
CA LYS A 18 -1.64 -1.67 -18.37
C LYS A 18 -2.19 -2.33 -17.10
N PHE A 19 -1.32 -2.83 -16.24
CA PHE A 19 -1.66 -3.46 -14.96
C PHE A 19 -1.39 -2.54 -13.77
N HIS A 20 -1.12 -1.25 -14.02
CA HIS A 20 -0.70 -0.27 -13.01
C HIS A 20 0.57 -0.67 -12.26
N ILE A 21 1.47 -1.40 -12.93
CA ILE A 21 2.78 -1.76 -12.40
C ILE A 21 3.80 -0.76 -12.92
N SER A 22 4.38 0.00 -12.02
CA SER A 22 5.45 0.95 -12.34
C SER A 22 6.74 0.23 -12.67
N GLN A 23 7.44 0.68 -13.72
CA GLN A 23 8.77 0.17 -14.03
C GLN A 23 9.79 0.50 -12.93
N GLU A 24 9.59 1.58 -12.18
CA GLU A 24 10.51 1.99 -11.11
C GLU A 24 10.04 1.50 -9.74
N TYR A 25 8.72 1.50 -9.50
CA TYR A 25 8.13 1.27 -8.17
C TYR A 25 7.38 -0.06 -8.04
N GLY A 26 7.20 -0.82 -9.14
CA GLY A 26 6.42 -2.05 -9.13
C GLY A 26 4.97 -1.76 -8.75
N PHE A 27 4.45 -2.46 -7.75
CA PHE A 27 3.10 -2.25 -7.23
C PHE A 27 2.98 -1.07 -6.25
N LEU A 28 4.11 -0.50 -5.80
CA LEU A 28 4.07 0.67 -4.93
C LEU A 28 3.47 1.87 -5.67
N LEU A 29 2.65 2.64 -4.97
CA LEU A 29 2.18 3.92 -5.48
C LEU A 29 3.40 4.87 -5.55
N PRO A 30 3.78 5.41 -6.72
CA PRO A 30 4.94 6.27 -6.84
C PRO A 30 4.66 7.64 -6.22
N ASP A 31 5.57 8.07 -5.34
CA ASP A 31 5.51 9.31 -4.56
C ASP A 31 4.10 9.61 -4.01
N PRO A 32 3.62 8.81 -3.04
CA PRO A 32 2.29 8.97 -2.50
C PRO A 32 2.03 10.39 -2.00
N GLN A 33 0.84 10.89 -2.30
CA GLN A 33 0.38 12.18 -1.79
C GLN A 33 0.25 12.10 -0.26
N THR A 34 0.63 13.18 0.43
CA THR A 34 0.62 13.22 1.91
C THR A 34 -0.45 14.12 2.50
N GLU A 35 -1.14 14.91 1.68
CA GLU A 35 -2.19 15.84 2.10
C GLU A 35 -3.37 15.75 1.13
N LEU A 36 -4.59 15.73 1.66
CA LEU A 36 -5.80 15.84 0.86
C LEU A 36 -6.15 17.32 0.61
N PRO A 37 -6.99 17.61 -0.42
CA PRO A 37 -7.53 18.94 -0.63
C PRO A 37 -8.21 19.52 0.62
N ALA A 38 -8.23 20.85 0.75
CA ALA A 38 -8.69 21.57 1.94
C ALA A 38 -10.03 21.11 2.57
N PRO A 39 -11.08 20.74 1.80
CA PRO A 39 -12.34 20.24 2.39
C PRO A 39 -12.18 18.99 3.26
N TYR A 40 -11.10 18.22 3.08
CA TYR A 40 -10.82 16.96 3.76
C TYR A 40 -9.92 17.11 4.99
N GLY A 41 -9.66 18.35 5.44
CA GLY A 41 -8.93 18.65 6.68
C GLY A 41 -9.37 17.80 7.88
N PRO A 42 -10.68 17.66 8.18
CA PRO A 42 -11.14 16.85 9.31
C PRO A 42 -10.68 15.39 9.29
N TRP A 43 -10.61 14.76 8.12
CA TRP A 43 -10.08 13.39 8.01
C TRP A 43 -8.58 13.35 8.24
N MET A 44 -7.84 14.33 7.70
CA MET A 44 -6.40 14.42 7.89
C MET A 44 -6.02 14.69 9.34
N ASP A 45 -6.80 15.50 10.06
CA ASP A 45 -6.56 15.80 11.47
C ASP A 45 -6.79 14.57 12.36
N LEU A 46 -7.87 13.82 12.10
CA LEU A 46 -8.09 12.51 12.75
C LEU A 46 -6.93 11.55 12.49
N ALA A 47 -6.46 11.45 11.24
CA ALA A 47 -5.35 10.57 10.86
C ALA A 47 -4.03 10.97 11.53
N ARG A 48 -3.72 12.26 11.61
CA ARG A 48 -2.49 12.77 12.25
C ARG A 48 -2.47 12.50 13.76
N SER A 49 -3.62 12.58 14.42
CA SER A 49 -3.74 12.32 15.86
C SER A 49 -4.16 10.88 16.19
N LEU A 50 -4.26 10.00 15.20
CA LEU A 50 -4.89 8.69 15.33
C LEU A 50 -4.30 7.83 16.46
N PRO A 51 -2.97 7.62 16.59
CA PRO A 51 -2.42 6.84 17.69
C PRO A 51 -2.74 7.42 19.07
N HIS A 52 -2.70 8.75 19.19
CA HIS A 52 -3.00 9.45 20.45
C HIS A 52 -4.48 9.31 20.83
N LEU A 53 -5.39 9.48 19.86
CA LEU A 53 -6.83 9.34 20.08
C LEU A 53 -7.21 7.91 20.45
N ILE A 54 -6.54 6.90 19.89
CA ILE A 54 -6.74 5.50 20.28
C ILE A 54 -6.23 5.28 21.71
N ALA A 55 -5.01 5.71 22.02
CA ALA A 55 -4.40 5.53 23.35
C ALA A 55 -5.23 6.18 24.47
N THR A 56 -5.84 7.34 24.19
CA THR A 56 -6.70 8.07 25.15
C THR A 56 -8.17 7.65 25.09
N ARG A 57 -8.53 6.69 24.24
CA ARG A 57 -9.90 6.21 23.99
C ARG A 57 -10.89 7.29 23.52
N GLN A 58 -10.38 8.31 22.84
CA GLN A 58 -11.16 9.46 22.37
C GLN A 58 -11.49 9.40 20.88
N LEU A 59 -10.92 8.45 20.11
CA LEU A 59 -11.13 8.37 18.67
C LEU A 59 -12.61 8.24 18.33
N ARG A 60 -13.35 7.34 18.98
CA ARG A 60 -14.78 7.14 18.71
C ARG A 60 -15.58 8.44 18.87
N ALA A 61 -15.34 9.17 19.96
CA ALA A 61 -16.00 10.45 20.23
C ALA A 61 -15.69 11.50 19.15
N HIS A 62 -14.44 11.61 18.72
CA HIS A 62 -14.03 12.53 17.67
C HIS A 62 -14.62 12.16 16.31
N VAL A 63 -14.66 10.86 15.97
CA VAL A 63 -15.32 10.38 14.75
C VAL A 63 -16.80 10.74 14.77
N HIS A 64 -17.51 10.59 15.90
CA HIS A 64 -18.93 10.97 15.98
C HIS A 64 -19.17 12.48 15.83
N GLN A 65 -18.22 13.32 16.24
CA GLN A 65 -18.32 14.78 16.12
C GLN A 65 -17.86 15.30 14.75
N ALA A 66 -17.15 14.48 13.97
CA ALA A 66 -16.65 14.87 12.66
C ALA A 66 -17.80 15.13 11.66
N PRO A 67 -17.69 16.13 10.78
CA PRO A 67 -18.68 16.34 9.73
C PRO A 67 -18.66 15.18 8.73
N GLN A 68 -19.82 14.84 8.18
CA GLN A 68 -19.87 13.97 7.01
C GLN A 68 -19.40 14.74 5.78
N LEU A 69 -18.27 14.33 5.21
CA LEU A 69 -17.67 14.96 4.03
C LEU A 69 -18.07 14.22 2.75
N SER A 70 -18.38 14.98 1.69
CA SER A 70 -18.65 14.44 0.36
C SER A 70 -17.36 14.03 -0.35
N THR A 71 -17.37 12.91 -1.06
CA THR A 71 -16.23 12.42 -1.86
C THR A 71 -16.13 13.07 -3.25
N ALA A 72 -17.05 13.97 -3.60
CA ALA A 72 -17.16 14.57 -4.93
C ALA A 72 -15.94 15.40 -5.37
N GLN A 73 -15.19 15.96 -4.41
CA GLN A 73 -14.01 16.78 -4.67
C GLN A 73 -12.69 15.98 -4.62
N LEU A 74 -12.75 14.66 -4.47
CA LEU A 74 -11.59 13.78 -4.65
C LEU A 74 -11.41 13.54 -6.15
N HIS A 75 -10.38 14.15 -6.73
CA HIS A 75 -10.15 14.13 -8.17
C HIS A 75 -8.96 13.23 -8.51
N GLY A 76 -9.23 12.19 -9.30
CA GLY A 76 -8.21 11.29 -9.80
C GLY A 76 -7.70 10.27 -8.77
N HIS A 77 -6.75 9.45 -9.21
CA HIS A 77 -6.32 8.27 -8.47
C HIS A 77 -5.56 8.60 -7.19
N ARG A 78 -4.71 9.65 -7.20
CA ARG A 78 -3.89 10.03 -6.04
C ARG A 78 -4.74 10.45 -4.83
N ASP A 79 -5.72 11.33 -5.06
CA ASP A 79 -6.69 11.74 -4.03
C ASP A 79 -7.44 10.53 -3.46
N LEU A 80 -7.91 9.64 -4.33
CA LEU A 80 -8.64 8.45 -3.91
C LEU A 80 -7.78 7.51 -3.07
N ARG A 81 -6.52 7.28 -3.45
CA ARG A 81 -5.61 6.40 -2.70
C ARG A 81 -5.29 6.97 -1.32
N LEU A 82 -5.01 8.26 -1.21
CA LEU A 82 -4.78 8.89 0.10
C LEU A 82 -6.05 8.92 0.96
N ALA A 83 -7.20 9.27 0.38
CA ALA A 83 -8.47 9.27 1.12
C ALA A 83 -8.80 7.86 1.64
N ARG A 84 -8.58 6.83 0.83
CA ARG A 84 -8.78 5.45 1.23
C ARG A 84 -7.81 5.01 2.32
N LEU A 85 -6.53 5.39 2.21
CA LEU A 85 -5.53 5.15 3.26
C LEU A 85 -5.99 5.77 4.59
N VAL A 86 -6.36 7.04 4.58
CA VAL A 86 -6.82 7.76 5.79
C VAL A 86 -8.08 7.12 6.38
N LEU A 87 -9.10 6.89 5.57
CA LEU A 87 -10.39 6.34 6.02
C LEU A 87 -10.26 4.90 6.51
N SER A 88 -9.40 4.08 5.89
CA SER A 88 -9.16 2.70 6.32
C SER A 88 -8.46 2.63 7.67
N PHE A 89 -7.48 3.51 7.92
CA PHE A 89 -6.79 3.61 9.21
C PHE A 89 -7.71 4.13 10.32
N ILE A 90 -8.51 5.16 10.05
CA ILE A 90 -9.52 5.66 10.99
C ILE A 90 -10.53 4.55 11.31
N THR A 91 -10.96 3.78 10.30
CA THR A 91 -11.89 2.66 10.47
C THR A 91 -11.28 1.56 11.34
N ALA A 92 -10.06 1.11 11.05
CA ALA A 92 -9.35 0.12 11.85
C ALA A 92 -9.20 0.58 13.31
N GLY A 93 -8.79 1.82 13.52
CA GLY A 93 -8.71 2.43 14.85
C GLY A 93 -10.07 2.49 15.56
N TYR A 94 -11.12 2.89 14.86
CA TYR A 94 -12.47 3.04 15.43
C TYR A 94 -13.04 1.69 15.88
N VAL A 95 -12.91 0.66 15.03
CA VAL A 95 -13.35 -0.70 15.34
C VAL A 95 -12.60 -1.21 16.55
N TRP A 96 -11.27 -1.20 16.52
CA TRP A 96 -10.43 -1.91 17.48
C TRP A 96 -9.94 -1.09 18.68
N GLN A 97 -10.35 0.17 18.83
CA GLN A 97 -9.91 1.08 19.91
C GLN A 97 -9.91 0.44 21.29
N ASP A 98 -10.95 -0.34 21.61
CA ASP A 98 -11.17 -0.92 22.94
C ASP A 98 -10.73 -2.39 23.03
N GLY A 99 -9.89 -2.86 22.11
CA GLY A 99 -9.33 -4.22 22.13
C GLY A 99 -10.23 -5.29 21.47
N GLU A 100 -9.80 -6.55 21.56
CA GLU A 100 -10.51 -7.72 21.02
C GLU A 100 -11.92 -7.92 21.64
N GLU A 101 -12.09 -7.53 22.90
CA GLU A 101 -13.36 -7.67 23.64
C GLU A 101 -14.35 -6.52 23.39
N GLY A 102 -13.86 -5.38 22.89
CA GLY A 102 -14.67 -4.16 22.69
C GLY A 102 -14.84 -3.68 21.23
N PRO A 103 -14.82 -4.52 20.18
CA PRO A 103 -14.83 -4.02 18.82
C PRO A 103 -16.17 -3.36 18.46
N ALA A 104 -16.11 -2.18 17.85
CA ALA A 104 -17.32 -1.53 17.36
C ALA A 104 -17.93 -2.36 16.22
N LYS A 105 -19.22 -2.67 16.32
CA LYS A 105 -19.96 -3.47 15.32
C LYS A 105 -20.67 -2.64 14.26
N VAL A 106 -20.72 -1.32 14.47
CA VAL A 106 -21.39 -0.37 13.58
C VAL A 106 -20.45 0.82 13.38
N LEU A 107 -20.18 1.16 12.11
CA LEU A 107 -19.47 2.38 11.76
C LEU A 107 -20.49 3.53 11.64
N PRO A 108 -20.18 4.73 12.16
CA PRO A 108 -21.05 5.88 12.01
C PRO A 108 -21.09 6.34 10.55
N GLN A 109 -22.24 6.87 10.12
CA GLN A 109 -22.53 7.19 8.73
C GLN A 109 -21.48 8.14 8.09
N ASN A 110 -21.01 9.12 8.87
CA ASN A 110 -20.02 10.10 8.45
C ASN A 110 -18.63 9.51 8.15
N LEU A 111 -18.34 8.28 8.59
CA LEU A 111 -17.16 7.50 8.23
C LEU A 111 -17.49 6.42 7.20
N ALA A 112 -18.58 5.68 7.41
CA ALA A 112 -18.95 4.51 6.61
C ALA A 112 -19.27 4.87 5.15
N VAL A 113 -20.08 5.91 4.92
CA VAL A 113 -20.52 6.33 3.58
C VAL A 113 -19.34 6.77 2.71
N PRO A 114 -18.52 7.77 3.11
CA PRO A 114 -17.40 8.19 2.27
C PRO A 114 -16.36 7.09 2.09
N TYR A 115 -16.14 6.24 3.11
CA TYR A 115 -15.21 5.13 2.97
C TYR A 115 -15.70 4.12 1.93
N TRP A 116 -16.98 3.76 1.96
CA TRP A 116 -17.59 2.90 0.95
C TRP A 116 -17.52 3.53 -0.45
N GLU A 117 -17.87 4.81 -0.60
CA GLU A 117 -17.84 5.51 -1.90
C GLU A 117 -16.43 5.53 -2.52
N VAL A 118 -15.40 5.89 -1.75
CA VAL A 118 -14.01 5.87 -2.22
C VAL A 118 -13.57 4.45 -2.57
N SER A 119 -13.96 3.48 -1.76
CA SER A 119 -13.66 2.05 -1.98
C SER A 119 -14.26 1.54 -3.29
N GLN A 120 -15.52 1.85 -3.56
CA GLN A 120 -16.21 1.50 -4.82
C GLN A 120 -15.52 2.13 -6.03
N ARG A 121 -15.14 3.42 -5.94
CA ARG A 121 -14.45 4.12 -7.03
C ARG A 121 -13.06 3.54 -7.35
N LEU A 122 -12.44 2.86 -6.39
CA LEU A 122 -11.16 2.17 -6.55
C LEU A 122 -11.32 0.67 -6.85
N GLY A 123 -12.54 0.13 -6.84
CA GLY A 123 -12.78 -1.31 -7.00
C GLY A 123 -12.24 -2.17 -5.85
N LEU A 124 -12.17 -1.61 -4.64
CA LEU A 124 -11.64 -2.27 -3.45
C LEU A 124 -12.72 -2.43 -2.38
N PRO A 125 -12.67 -3.47 -1.52
CA PRO A 125 -13.58 -3.59 -0.37
C PRO A 125 -13.30 -2.52 0.70
N PRO A 126 -14.29 -2.04 1.46
CA PRO A 126 -14.11 -1.05 2.52
C PRO A 126 -13.55 -1.67 3.82
N ILE A 127 -12.34 -2.22 3.72
CA ILE A 127 -11.51 -2.72 4.81
C ILE A 127 -10.05 -2.32 4.55
N LEU A 128 -9.24 -2.19 5.60
CA LEU A 128 -7.81 -1.92 5.46
C LEU A 128 -7.13 -3.04 4.68
N LEU A 129 -6.45 -2.69 3.58
CA LEU A 129 -5.73 -3.63 2.73
C LEU A 129 -4.23 -3.35 2.72
N HIS A 130 -3.44 -4.31 2.25
CA HIS A 130 -2.03 -4.12 1.92
C HIS A 130 -1.78 -2.94 0.97
N ALA A 131 -2.69 -2.74 0.01
CA ALA A 131 -2.64 -1.62 -0.94
C ALA A 131 -2.74 -0.24 -0.26
N ASP A 132 -3.34 -0.19 0.93
CA ASP A 132 -3.44 0.99 1.77
C ASP A 132 -2.24 1.01 2.74
N LEU A 133 -2.12 -0.03 3.59
CA LEU A 133 -1.14 -0.16 4.67
C LEU A 133 0.32 -0.06 4.23
N VAL A 134 0.67 -0.58 3.05
CA VAL A 134 2.05 -0.69 2.58
C VAL A 134 2.23 0.10 1.28
N LEU A 135 1.48 -0.25 0.23
CA LEU A 135 1.77 0.27 -1.11
C LEU A 135 1.59 1.78 -1.24
N ALA A 136 0.73 2.38 -0.42
CA ALA A 136 0.44 3.82 -0.42
C ALA A 136 0.89 4.56 0.84
N ASN A 137 1.26 3.86 1.92
CA ASN A 137 1.54 4.47 3.22
C ASN A 137 3.04 4.71 3.46
N TRP A 138 3.69 5.46 2.57
CA TRP A 138 5.09 5.82 2.73
C TRP A 138 5.36 7.21 2.14
N ARG A 139 6.30 7.92 2.74
CA ARG A 139 6.83 9.19 2.24
C ARG A 139 8.31 9.31 2.56
N ARG A 140 9.04 10.07 1.74
CA ARG A 140 10.41 10.48 2.07
C ARG A 140 10.38 11.67 3.04
N ARG A 141 11.29 11.67 4.02
CA ARG A 141 11.55 12.83 4.89
C ARG A 141 12.20 13.95 4.10
N ASP A 142 13.30 13.61 3.40
CA ASP A 142 13.90 14.42 2.35
C ASP A 142 13.55 13.84 0.97
N ARG A 143 12.82 14.62 0.17
CA ARG A 143 12.41 14.23 -1.18
C ARG A 143 13.59 13.99 -2.12
N ALA A 144 14.72 14.65 -1.91
CA ALA A 144 15.93 14.46 -2.71
C ALA A 144 16.78 13.27 -2.22
N GLY A 145 16.53 12.77 -1.01
CA GLY A 145 17.26 11.66 -0.41
C GLY A 145 16.86 10.28 -0.96
N PRO A 146 17.64 9.24 -0.61
CA PRO A 146 17.42 7.88 -1.12
C PRO A 146 16.15 7.22 -0.54
N LEU A 147 15.69 6.15 -1.21
CA LEU A 147 14.60 5.27 -0.73
C LEU A 147 15.15 4.23 0.25
N GLU A 148 15.50 4.70 1.44
CA GLU A 148 16.08 3.87 2.51
C GLU A 148 15.35 4.11 3.83
N LEU A 149 15.36 3.11 4.72
CA LEU A 149 14.63 3.18 5.99
C LEU A 149 14.89 4.47 6.78
N GLY A 150 16.13 4.98 6.80
CA GLY A 150 16.45 6.21 7.53
C GLY A 150 15.75 7.48 7.00
N ASN A 151 15.37 7.48 5.72
CA ASN A 151 14.73 8.61 5.03
C ASN A 151 13.22 8.39 4.79
N LEU A 152 12.63 7.31 5.31
CA LEU A 152 11.23 6.97 5.07
C LEU A 152 10.39 7.04 6.34
N ASP A 153 9.13 7.42 6.20
CA ASP A 153 8.11 7.32 7.25
C ASP A 153 6.75 6.91 6.67
N PRO A 154 5.90 6.23 7.46
CA PRO A 154 4.47 6.13 7.17
C PRO A 154 3.80 7.50 7.10
N ILE A 155 2.78 7.61 6.26
CA ILE A 155 1.93 8.80 6.15
C ILE A 155 0.90 8.81 7.28
N VAL A 156 0.24 7.67 7.51
CA VAL A 156 -0.73 7.46 8.60
C VAL A 156 -0.24 6.36 9.52
N TRP A 157 -0.48 6.55 10.81
CA TRP A 157 0.03 5.71 11.88
C TRP A 157 -1.10 5.07 12.68
N LEU A 158 -0.90 3.81 13.05
CA LEU A 158 -1.65 3.09 14.08
C LEU A 158 -0.77 2.94 15.33
N PRO A 159 -1.31 2.44 16.45
CA PRO A 159 -0.49 2.04 17.59
C PRO A 159 0.58 1.00 17.20
N GLY A 160 1.73 1.07 17.87
CA GLY A 160 2.90 0.21 17.59
C GLY A 160 4.21 0.96 17.37
N GLY A 161 4.17 2.29 17.23
CA GLY A 161 5.36 3.15 17.20
C GLY A 161 6.38 2.71 16.15
N GLU A 162 7.66 2.63 16.54
CA GLU A 162 8.74 2.21 15.63
C GLU A 162 8.55 0.80 15.06
N SER A 163 7.87 -0.11 15.78
CA SER A 163 7.58 -1.45 15.23
C SER A 163 6.56 -1.40 14.10
N LEU A 164 5.58 -0.50 14.17
CA LEU A 164 4.66 -0.29 13.04
C LEU A 164 5.40 0.33 11.85
N ARG A 165 6.25 1.32 12.12
CA ARG A 165 7.11 1.94 11.09
C ARG A 165 7.98 0.90 10.41
N GLY A 166 8.66 0.06 11.19
CA GLY A 166 9.45 -1.06 10.71
C GLY A 166 8.62 -2.01 9.84
N PHE A 167 7.47 -2.46 10.34
CA PHE A 167 6.60 -3.40 9.64
C PHE A 167 6.15 -2.87 8.27
N VAL A 168 5.66 -1.62 8.22
CA VAL A 168 5.21 -0.99 6.98
C VAL A 168 6.38 -0.78 6.01
N LEU A 169 7.47 -0.18 6.47
CA LEU A 169 8.56 0.25 5.57
C LEU A 169 9.46 -0.91 5.14
N VAL A 170 9.72 -1.91 5.99
CA VAL A 170 10.43 -3.12 5.58
C VAL A 170 9.62 -3.86 4.52
N THR A 171 8.31 -4.00 4.72
CA THR A 171 7.44 -4.63 3.71
C THR A 171 7.42 -3.83 2.41
N MET A 172 7.41 -2.49 2.48
CA MET A 172 7.56 -1.62 1.31
C MET A 172 8.88 -1.85 0.58
N LEU A 173 10.00 -2.01 1.29
CA LEU A 173 11.30 -2.30 0.67
C LEU A 173 11.34 -3.67 0.00
N VAL A 174 10.66 -4.68 0.55
CA VAL A 174 10.49 -5.99 -0.10
C VAL A 174 9.75 -5.82 -1.43
N GLU A 175 8.66 -5.06 -1.47
CA GLU A 175 7.93 -4.74 -2.71
C GLU A 175 8.82 -3.99 -3.72
N LYS A 176 9.64 -3.05 -3.24
CA LYS A 176 10.58 -2.32 -4.10
C LYS A 176 11.68 -3.22 -4.66
N ALA A 177 12.15 -4.19 -3.88
CA ALA A 177 13.16 -5.16 -4.30
C ALA A 177 12.63 -6.15 -5.34
N ALA A 178 11.30 -6.35 -5.41
CA ALA A 178 10.66 -7.21 -6.40
C ALA A 178 10.66 -6.63 -7.82
N VAL A 179 10.89 -5.31 -7.98
CA VAL A 179 10.74 -4.59 -9.26
C VAL A 179 11.55 -5.22 -10.42
N PRO A 180 12.85 -5.54 -10.27
CA PRO A 180 13.60 -6.20 -11.35
C PRO A 180 13.04 -7.58 -11.71
N GLY A 181 12.43 -8.28 -10.75
CA GLY A 181 11.76 -9.56 -10.99
C GLY A 181 10.46 -9.41 -11.78
N LEU A 182 9.68 -8.36 -11.52
CA LEU A 182 8.48 -8.04 -12.31
C LEU A 182 8.83 -7.69 -13.76
N GLN A 183 9.91 -6.94 -13.97
CA GLN A 183 10.44 -6.65 -15.30
C GLN A 183 10.90 -7.94 -16.00
N ALA A 184 11.61 -8.81 -15.28
CA ALA A 184 12.02 -10.11 -15.82
C ALA A 184 10.83 -11.00 -16.21
N ILE A 185 9.74 -10.99 -15.45
CA ILE A 185 8.50 -11.70 -15.84
C ILE A 185 7.93 -11.15 -17.14
N ALA A 186 7.90 -9.81 -17.28
CA ALA A 186 7.43 -9.16 -18.50
C ALA A 186 8.29 -9.51 -19.73
N GLU A 187 9.60 -9.63 -19.54
CA GLU A 187 10.55 -10.05 -20.58
C GLU A 187 10.46 -11.55 -20.91
N ALA A 188 10.26 -12.41 -19.89
CA ALA A 188 10.16 -13.86 -20.07
C ALA A 188 8.90 -14.27 -20.83
N ALA A 189 7.78 -13.56 -20.62
CA ALA A 189 6.49 -13.90 -21.23
C ALA A 189 6.57 -14.06 -22.76
N PRO A 190 7.01 -13.06 -23.56
CA PRO A 190 7.14 -13.22 -25.01
C PRO A 190 8.18 -14.27 -25.43
N ALA A 191 9.26 -14.46 -24.66
CA ALA A 191 10.30 -15.45 -24.94
C ALA A 191 9.82 -16.92 -24.80
N ILE A 192 8.71 -17.14 -24.10
CA ILE A 192 8.02 -18.44 -24.04
C ILE A 192 7.19 -18.67 -25.31
N TRP A 193 6.46 -17.65 -25.75
CA TRP A 193 5.61 -17.71 -26.96
C TRP A 193 6.42 -17.81 -28.23
N GLN A 194 7.53 -17.06 -28.31
CA GLN A 194 8.52 -17.12 -29.37
C GLN A 194 9.81 -17.63 -28.75
N PRO A 195 10.08 -18.95 -28.84
CA PRO A 195 11.16 -19.58 -28.09
C PRO A 195 12.52 -18.89 -28.26
N ASP A 196 12.88 -18.07 -27.28
CA ASP A 196 14.19 -17.44 -27.14
C ASP A 196 14.81 -17.92 -25.83
N ARG A 197 15.63 -18.95 -25.96
CA ARG A 197 16.29 -19.60 -24.82
C ARG A 197 17.21 -18.64 -24.07
N GLU A 198 17.89 -17.73 -24.76
CA GLU A 198 18.86 -16.84 -24.13
C GLU A 198 18.15 -15.80 -23.29
N THR A 199 17.11 -15.17 -23.84
CA THR A 199 16.29 -14.19 -23.12
C THR A 199 15.56 -14.83 -21.95
N LEU A 200 14.99 -16.03 -22.14
CA LEU A 200 14.34 -16.75 -21.05
C LEU A 200 15.31 -17.08 -19.90
N LEU A 201 16.52 -17.58 -20.21
CA LEU A 201 17.52 -17.87 -19.20
C LEU A 201 17.94 -16.61 -18.42
N ARG A 202 18.16 -15.50 -19.13
CA ARG A 202 18.53 -14.21 -18.54
C ARG A 202 17.44 -13.68 -17.61
N ALA A 203 16.18 -13.70 -18.06
CA ALA A 203 15.03 -13.28 -17.28
C ALA A 203 14.84 -14.14 -16.02
N LEU A 204 14.96 -15.47 -16.13
CA LEU A 204 14.87 -16.37 -14.97
C LEU A 204 16.00 -16.12 -13.95
N ALA A 205 17.22 -15.86 -14.43
CA ALA A 205 18.33 -15.49 -13.56
C ALA A 205 18.08 -14.17 -12.82
N GLN A 206 17.57 -13.15 -13.53
CA GLN A 206 17.21 -11.85 -12.93
C GLN A 206 16.07 -11.99 -11.92
N LEU A 207 15.06 -12.82 -12.19
CA LEU A 207 13.99 -13.13 -11.25
C LEU A 207 14.54 -13.79 -9.97
N ALA A 208 15.46 -14.75 -10.09
CA ALA A 208 16.10 -15.38 -8.95
C ALA A 208 16.91 -14.36 -8.11
N THR A 209 17.65 -13.46 -8.76
CA THR A 209 18.34 -12.36 -8.07
C THR A 209 17.38 -11.44 -7.33
N ALA A 210 16.25 -11.07 -7.94
CA ALA A 210 15.22 -10.24 -7.29
C ALA A 210 14.62 -10.93 -6.06
N LEU A 211 14.32 -12.23 -6.13
CA LEU A 211 13.86 -13.01 -4.96
C LEU A 211 14.90 -13.06 -3.84
N GLY A 212 16.19 -13.14 -4.18
CA GLY A 212 17.27 -13.01 -3.21
C GLY A 212 17.26 -11.64 -2.53
N ALA A 213 17.15 -10.56 -3.30
CA ALA A 213 17.07 -9.19 -2.76
C ALA A 213 15.83 -8.96 -1.89
N MET A 214 14.67 -9.51 -2.28
CA MET A 214 13.45 -9.50 -1.45
C MET A 214 13.67 -10.23 -0.12
N THR A 215 14.37 -11.36 -0.14
CA THR A 215 14.70 -12.12 1.07
C THR A 215 15.63 -11.32 1.99
N GLU A 216 16.65 -10.66 1.44
CA GLU A 216 17.53 -9.78 2.23
C GLU A 216 16.77 -8.59 2.82
N ALA A 217 15.89 -7.94 2.04
CA ALA A 217 15.05 -6.86 2.55
C ALA A 217 14.12 -7.35 3.68
N LEU A 218 13.53 -8.54 3.56
CA LEU A 218 12.66 -9.11 4.58
C LEU A 218 13.42 -9.41 5.89
N ARG A 219 14.72 -9.72 5.84
CA ARG A 219 15.52 -9.96 7.06
C ARG A 219 15.55 -8.77 7.99
N LEU A 220 15.48 -7.55 7.45
CA LEU A 220 15.40 -6.29 8.23
C LEU A 220 14.20 -6.26 9.19
N MET A 221 13.19 -7.11 8.98
CA MET A 221 12.05 -7.23 9.89
C MET A 221 12.49 -7.59 11.32
N HIS A 222 13.54 -8.40 11.47
CA HIS A 222 14.07 -8.81 12.79
C HIS A 222 14.68 -7.64 13.57
N ASP A 223 15.22 -6.64 12.87
CA ASP A 223 15.89 -5.49 13.49
C ASP A 223 14.91 -4.35 13.79
N HIS A 224 13.78 -4.31 13.08
CA HIS A 224 12.87 -3.16 13.09
C HIS A 224 11.48 -3.45 13.65
N VAL A 225 11.12 -4.71 13.90
CA VAL A 225 9.81 -5.09 14.42
C VAL A 225 9.98 -5.95 15.67
N ASP A 226 9.57 -5.40 16.80
CA ASP A 226 9.47 -6.13 18.05
C ASP A 226 8.32 -7.15 17.96
N PRO A 227 8.57 -8.46 18.13
CA PRO A 227 7.54 -9.49 17.99
C PRO A 227 6.36 -9.32 18.96
N ASP A 228 6.64 -8.88 20.19
CA ASP A 228 5.60 -8.70 21.22
C ASP A 228 4.70 -7.51 20.87
N THR A 229 5.29 -6.39 20.48
CA THR A 229 4.55 -5.21 20.01
C THR A 229 3.73 -5.54 18.76
N PHE A 230 4.28 -6.31 17.82
CA PHE A 230 3.54 -6.75 16.65
C PHE A 230 2.33 -7.59 17.04
N TYR A 231 2.53 -8.63 17.85
CA TYR A 231 1.49 -9.58 18.20
C TYR A 231 0.38 -8.96 19.07
N THR A 232 0.76 -8.18 20.09
CA THR A 232 -0.16 -7.65 21.10
C THR A 232 -0.82 -6.33 20.70
N THR A 233 -0.17 -5.53 19.83
CA THR A 233 -0.66 -4.19 19.48
C THR A 233 -1.01 -4.10 17.99
N ILE A 234 -0.05 -4.33 17.09
CA ILE A 234 -0.23 -4.04 15.66
C ILE A 234 -1.26 -4.97 15.03
N ARG A 235 -1.11 -6.29 15.26
CA ARG A 235 -1.94 -7.35 14.65
C ARG A 235 -3.43 -7.11 14.83
N LEU A 236 -3.83 -6.59 15.98
CA LEU A 236 -5.22 -6.27 16.28
C LEU A 236 -5.81 -5.29 15.26
N PHE A 237 -5.12 -4.18 15.00
CA PHE A 237 -5.61 -3.15 14.07
C PHE A 237 -5.57 -3.59 12.60
N LEU A 238 -4.84 -4.67 12.30
CA LEU A 238 -4.81 -5.28 10.95
C LEU A 238 -5.87 -6.38 10.79
N SER A 239 -6.61 -6.70 11.84
CA SER A 239 -7.66 -7.73 11.82
C SER A 239 -8.94 -7.20 11.17
N GLY A 240 -9.62 -8.08 10.43
CA GLY A 240 -10.83 -7.80 9.68
C GLY A 240 -12.10 -8.42 10.26
#